data_AF-A0A484ZCK0-F1
#
_entry.id   AF-A0A484ZCK0-F1
#
_cell.length_a   1.000
_cell.length_b   1.000
_cell.length_c   1.000
_cell.angle_alpha   90.00
_cell.angle_beta   90.00
_cell.angle_gamma   90.00
#
_symmetry.space_group_name_H-M   'P 1'
#
loop_
_entity.id
_entity.type
_entity.pdbx_description
1 polymer ?
#
loop_
_entity_poly.entity_id
_entity_poly.type
_entity_poly.pdbx_seq_one_letter_code
_entity_poly.pdbx_strand_id
1 'polypeptide(L)' 'MSQIENMINRGVDVLVIIPYNGQVLSNVIAEAKREGIKVLAYDA' A
#
# COMPACT_ATOMS: atom_id res chain seq x y z
N MET A 1 -6.66 12.48 2.87
CA MET A 1 -5.53 11.79 2.23
C MET A 1 -5.11 10.66 3.15
N SER A 2 -5.19 9.42 2.67
CA SER A 2 -4.81 8.26 3.47
C SER A 2 -3.29 8.23 3.68
N GLN A 3 -2.81 7.66 4.80
CA GLN A 3 -1.37 7.52 5.03
C GLN A 3 -0.69 6.75 3.87
N ILE A 4 -1.39 5.78 3.27
CA ILE A 4 -0.90 4.99 2.14
C ILE A 4 -0.77 5.85 0.88
N GLU A 5 -1.79 6.65 0.52
CA GLU A 5 -1.71 7.59 -0.61
C GLU A 5 -0.52 8.56 -0.47
N ASN A 6 -0.25 9.05 0.73
CA ASN A 6 0.92 9.91 0.97
C ASN A 6 2.23 9.17 0.71
N MET A 7 2.33 7.88 1.05
CA MET A 7 3.52 7.08 0.78
C MET A 7 3.67 6.81 -0.72
N ILE A 8 2.57 6.54 -1.43
CA ILE A 8 2.55 6.34 -2.88
C ILE A 8 3.06 7.61 -3.59
N ASN A 9 2.51 8.78 -3.25
CA ASN A 9 2.92 10.06 -3.84
C ASN A 9 4.39 10.43 -3.57
N ARG A 10 4.97 9.90 -2.49
CA ARG A 10 6.39 10.11 -2.16
C ARG A 10 7.32 9.15 -2.92
N GLY A 11 6.77 8.21 -3.70
CA GLY A 11 7.54 7.27 -4.52
C GLY A 11 8.39 6.32 -3.68
N VAL A 12 7.85 5.82 -2.57
CA VAL A 12 8.58 4.84 -1.75
C VAL A 12 8.83 3.55 -2.53
N ASP A 13 9.97 2.90 -2.33
CA ASP A 13 10.31 1.66 -3.04
C ASP A 13 9.47 0.46 -2.59
N VAL A 14 9.15 0.42 -1.29
CA VAL A 14 8.47 -0.70 -0.66
C VAL A 14 7.43 -0.18 0.35
N LEU A 15 6.23 -0.73 0.27
CA LEU A 15 5.15 -0.52 1.23
C LEU A 15 4.94 -1.80 2.04
N VAL A 16 5.14 -1.72 3.35
CA VAL A 16 4.91 -2.84 4.28
C VAL A 16 3.63 -2.57 5.07
N ILE A 17 2.67 -3.49 5.01
CA ILE A 17 1.34 -3.30 5.60
C ILE A 17 0.98 -4.48 6.51
N ILE A 18 0.42 -4.17 7.69
CA ILE A 18 -0.33 -5.12 8.51
C ILE A 18 -1.83 -4.83 8.28
N PRO A 19 -2.54 -5.66 7.50
CA PRO A 19 -3.91 -5.36 7.11
C PRO A 19 -4.91 -5.71 8.23
N TYR A 20 -5.60 -4.71 8.77
CA TYR A 20 -6.75 -4.97 9.67
C TYR A 20 -8.00 -5.44 8.90
N ASN A 21 -8.20 -4.94 7.67
CA ASN A 21 -9.27 -5.36 6.76
C ASN A 21 -8.78 -5.34 5.32
N GLY A 22 -8.60 -6.53 4.72
CA GLY A 22 -8.05 -6.69 3.38
C GLY A 22 -8.93 -6.13 2.24
N GLN A 23 -10.26 -6.04 2.43
CA GLN A 23 -11.15 -5.53 1.38
C GLN A 23 -10.97 -4.03 1.15
N VAL A 24 -10.79 -3.28 2.24
CA VAL A 24 -10.61 -1.81 2.21
C VAL A 24 -9.29 -1.42 1.53
N LEU A 25 -8.26 -2.27 1.65
CA LEU A 25 -6.92 -1.99 1.14
C LEU A 25 -6.74 -2.33 -0.35
N SER A 26 -7.68 -3.04 -0.96
CA SER A 26 -7.58 -3.53 -2.34
C SER A 26 -7.29 -2.42 -3.37
N ASN A 27 -8.04 -1.32 -3.32
CA ASN A 27 -7.88 -0.20 -4.25
C ASN A 27 -6.51 0.47 -4.13
N VAL A 28 -6.05 0.69 -2.90
CA VAL A 28 -4.81 1.42 -2.62
C VAL A 28 -3.57 0.57 -2.94
N ILE A 29 -3.67 -0.76 -2.71
CA ILE A 29 -2.63 -1.71 -3.14
C ILE A 29 -2.55 -1.78 -4.67
N ALA A 30 -3.69 -1.74 -5.37
CA ALA A 30 -3.70 -1.73 -6.83
C ALA A 30 -3.02 -0.46 -7.38
N GLU A 31 -3.25 0.69 -6.75
CA GLU A 31 -2.58 1.94 -7.10
C GLU A 31 -1.06 1.86 -6.87
N ALA A 32 -0.61 1.42 -5.69
CA ALA A 32 0.81 1.25 -5.39
C ALA A 32 1.52 0.36 -6.42
N LYS A 33 0.89 -0.74 -6.86
CA LYS A 33 1.45 -1.62 -7.88
C LYS A 33 1.56 -0.95 -9.26
N ARG A 34 0.61 -0.08 -9.64
CA ARG A 34 0.70 0.67 -10.90
C ARG A 34 1.86 1.66 -10.89
N GLU A 35 2.14 2.25 -9.74
CA GLU A 35 3.29 3.14 -9.52
C GLU A 35 4.63 2.38 -9.37
N GLY A 36 4.63 1.05 -9.52
CA GLY A 36 5.85 0.22 -9.42
C GLY A 36 6.33 -0.02 -7.99
N ILE A 37 5.54 0.34 -6.99
CA ILE A 37 5.87 0.16 -5.58
C ILE A 37 5.68 -1.30 -5.19
N LYS A 38 6.69 -1.90 -4.55
CA LYS A 38 6.61 -3.28 -4.04
C LYS A 38 5.77 -3.29 -2.77
N VAL A 39 4.79 -4.21 -2.68
CA VAL A 39 3.92 -4.31 -1.51
C VAL A 39 4.18 -5.64 -0.80
N LEU A 40 4.52 -5.57 0.49
CA LEU A 40 4.61 -6.72 1.38
C LEU A 40 3.49 -6.61 2.44
N ALA A 41 2.58 -7.56 2.44
CA ALA A 41 1.60 -7.70 3.50
C ALA A 41 2.03 -8.86 4.41
N TYR A 42 2.05 -8.61 5.72
CA TYR A 42 2.22 -9.66 6.71
C TYR A 42 1.14 -9.54 7.78
N ASP A 43 0.67 -10.68 8.26
CA ASP A 43 -0.15 -10.77 9.45
C ASP A 43 0.77 -11.04 10.64
N ALA A 44 0.39 -10.55 11.82
CA ALA A 44 1.12 -10.84 13.06
C ALA A 44 0.56 -12.08 13.75
#